data_AF-A0A929G2R2-F1
#
_entry.id   AF-A0A929G2R2-F1
#
_cell.length_a   1.000
_cell.length_b   1.000
_cell.length_c   1.000
_cell.angle_alpha   90.00
_cell.angle_beta   90.00
_cell.angle_gamma   90.00
#
_symmetry.space_group_name_H-M   'P 1'
#
loop_
_entity.id
_entity.type
_entity.pdbx_description
1 polymer ?
#
loop_
_entity_poly.entity_id
_entity_poly.type
_entity_poly.pdbx_seq_one_letter_code
_entity_poly.pdbx_strand_id
1 'polypeptide(L)'
;MKKIQNLLLILLTVIFVLQFEIVQAQELSIENKIIFKKAEKQTHKKKYLTAIHYYEQILKNTEHIETLMKIADLYFVSLSQKNYYKALEFYKRAENAINIKINKNSKFGRRNKTKGFKQTCSNNIKICLLHIEKFDDAKKRHRDAKNRLDKDNTN
;
A
#
# COMPACT_ATOMS: atom_id res chain seq x y z
N MET A 1 -48.72 -19.87 -14.11
CA MET A 1 -48.05 -19.76 -12.79
C MET A 1 -46.55 -20.07 -12.84
N LYS A 2 -46.08 -21.20 -13.40
CA LYS A 2 -44.64 -21.56 -13.45
C LYS A 2 -43.71 -20.51 -14.08
N LYS A 3 -44.15 -19.80 -15.14
CA LYS A 3 -43.34 -18.75 -15.80
C LYS A 3 -43.03 -17.55 -14.89
N ILE A 4 -43.99 -17.15 -14.04
CA ILE A 4 -43.83 -16.01 -13.12
C ILE A 4 -42.87 -16.40 -11.98
N GLN A 5 -42.99 -17.64 -11.46
CA GLN A 5 -42.08 -18.17 -10.44
C GLN A 5 -40.63 -18.26 -10.94
N ASN A 6 -40.42 -18.71 -12.18
CA ASN A 6 -39.08 -18.76 -12.78
C ASN A 6 -38.48 -17.36 -12.98
N LEU A 7 -39.29 -16.37 -13.37
CA LEU A 7 -38.84 -14.99 -13.53
C LEU A 7 -38.44 -14.36 -12.19
N LEU A 8 -39.21 -14.62 -11.12
CA LEU A 8 -38.92 -14.17 -9.77
C LEU A 8 -37.65 -14.80 -9.21
N LEU A 9 -37.41 -16.08 -9.50
CA LEU A 9 -36.21 -16.80 -9.09
C LEU A 9 -34.96 -16.24 -9.78
N ILE A 10 -35.05 -15.93 -11.09
CA ILE A 10 -33.96 -15.28 -11.85
C ILE A 10 -33.70 -13.87 -11.33
N LEU A 11 -34.75 -13.11 -11.00
CA LEU A 11 -34.59 -11.76 -10.46
C LEU A 11 -33.90 -11.80 -9.08
N LEU A 12 -34.27 -12.75 -8.21
CA LEU A 12 -33.67 -12.95 -6.90
C LEU A 12 -32.20 -13.37 -6.98
N THR A 13 -31.84 -14.27 -7.91
CA THR A 13 -30.43 -14.65 -8.11
C THR A 13 -29.62 -13.51 -8.69
N VAL A 14 -30.15 -12.73 -9.63
CA VAL A 14 -29.47 -11.54 -10.17
C VAL A 14 -29.28 -10.47 -9.08
N ILE A 15 -30.29 -10.22 -8.24
CA ILE A 15 -30.18 -9.31 -7.09
C ILE A 15 -29.15 -9.83 -6.08
N PHE A 16 -29.12 -11.14 -5.81
CA PHE A 16 -28.15 -11.75 -4.89
C PHE A 16 -26.71 -11.65 -5.42
N VAL A 17 -26.50 -11.88 -6.72
CA VAL A 17 -25.19 -11.72 -7.39
C VAL A 17 -24.75 -10.26 -7.40
N LEU A 18 -25.65 -9.33 -7.71
CA LEU A 18 -25.37 -7.88 -7.67
C LEU A 18 -25.06 -7.41 -6.24
N GLN A 19 -25.75 -7.92 -5.22
CA GLN A 19 -25.46 -7.60 -3.82
C GLN A 19 -24.11 -8.17 -3.34
N PHE A 20 -23.71 -9.34 -3.85
CA PHE A 20 -22.41 -9.94 -3.54
C PHE A 20 -21.23 -9.09 -4.07
N GLU A 21 -21.40 -8.44 -5.21
CA GLU A 21 -20.38 -7.53 -5.77
C GLU A 21 -20.30 -6.18 -5.03
N ILE A 22 -21.41 -5.71 -4.46
CA ILE A 22 -21.50 -4.38 -3.80
C ILE A 22 -20.84 -4.36 -2.40
N VAL A 23 -20.62 -5.53 -1.78
CA VAL A 23 -20.13 -5.64 -0.39
C VAL A 23 -18.62 -5.94 -0.30
N GLN A 24 -17.85 -5.92 -1.39
CA GLN A 24 -16.40 -6.12 -1.31
C GLN A 24 -15.64 -4.84 -0.94
N ALA A 25 -15.72 -4.52 0.35
CA ALA A 25 -14.80 -3.65 1.05
C ALA A 25 -13.43 -4.32 1.20
N GLN A 26 -12.73 -4.59 0.08
CA GLN A 26 -11.36 -5.09 0.10
C GLN A 26 -11.20 -6.37 0.94
N GLU A 27 -12.12 -7.32 0.82
CA GLU A 27 -11.84 -8.63 1.37
C GLU A 27 -10.81 -9.32 0.48
N LEU A 28 -9.64 -9.60 1.06
CA LEU A 28 -8.71 -10.52 0.43
C LEU A 28 -9.41 -11.86 0.17
N SER A 29 -9.05 -12.53 -0.93
CA SER A 29 -9.40 -13.94 -1.11
C SER A 29 -8.92 -14.76 0.09
N ILE A 30 -9.54 -15.91 0.35
CA ILE A 30 -9.14 -16.79 1.46
C ILE A 30 -7.64 -17.11 1.37
N GLU A 31 -7.15 -17.40 0.17
CA GLU A 31 -5.73 -17.62 -0.09
C GLU A 31 -4.87 -16.40 0.29
N ASN A 32 -5.24 -15.20 -0.16
CA ASN A 32 -4.50 -13.99 0.17
C ASN A 32 -4.58 -13.63 1.66
N LYS A 33 -5.68 -13.96 2.37
CA LYS A 33 -5.76 -13.83 3.84
C LYS A 33 -4.71 -14.73 4.52
N ILE A 34 -4.51 -15.95 4.03
CA ILE A 34 -3.47 -16.88 4.54
C ILE A 34 -2.08 -16.30 4.28
N ILE A 35 -1.81 -15.80 3.07
CA ILE A 35 -0.52 -15.20 2.72
C ILE A 35 -0.27 -13.94 3.58
N PHE A 36 -1.28 -13.11 3.79
CA PHE A 36 -1.19 -11.92 4.64
C PHE A 36 -0.79 -12.30 6.07
N LYS A 37 -1.43 -13.33 6.64
CA LYS A 37 -1.07 -13.82 7.98
C LYS A 37 0.35 -14.40 8.04
N LYS A 38 0.81 -15.07 6.97
CA LYS A 38 2.22 -15.49 6.86
C LYS A 38 3.15 -14.28 6.88
N ALA A 39 2.84 -13.22 6.14
CA ALA A 39 3.63 -11.99 6.09
C ALA A 39 3.68 -11.28 7.46
N GLU A 40 2.55 -11.16 8.16
CA GLU A 40 2.49 -10.62 9.52
C GLU A 40 3.36 -11.44 10.48
N LYS A 41 3.27 -12.77 10.42
CA LYS A 41 4.12 -13.66 11.23
C LYS A 41 5.61 -13.44 10.96
N GLN A 42 6.02 -13.25 9.70
CA GLN A 42 7.41 -12.91 9.39
C GLN A 42 7.80 -11.51 9.89
N THR A 43 6.88 -10.55 9.83
CA THR A 43 7.07 -9.20 10.38
C THR A 43 7.36 -9.25 11.88
N HIS A 44 6.56 -10.01 12.65
CA HIS A 44 6.78 -10.20 14.09
C HIS A 44 8.12 -10.89 14.40
N LYS A 45 8.55 -11.81 13.54
CA LYS A 45 9.87 -12.46 13.63
C LYS A 45 11.03 -11.58 13.15
N LYS A 46 10.77 -10.31 12.80
CA LYS A 46 11.73 -9.37 12.22
C LYS A 46 12.39 -9.87 10.92
N LYS A 47 11.75 -10.82 10.23
CA LYS A 47 12.17 -11.34 8.92
C LYS A 47 11.57 -10.48 7.81
N TYR A 48 11.96 -9.21 7.78
CA TYR A 48 11.27 -8.17 7.01
C TYR A 48 11.31 -8.39 5.49
N LEU A 49 12.43 -8.82 4.92
CA LEU A 49 12.51 -9.12 3.48
C LEU A 49 11.57 -10.27 3.08
N THR A 50 11.48 -11.31 3.93
CA THR A 50 10.52 -12.40 3.73
C THR A 50 9.08 -11.92 3.89
N ALA A 51 8.80 -11.02 4.83
CA ALA A 51 7.48 -10.43 4.99
C ALA A 51 7.08 -9.61 3.75
N ILE A 52 7.98 -8.76 3.23
CA ILE A 52 7.79 -8.00 2.00
C ILE A 52 7.46 -8.94 0.85
N HIS A 53 8.24 -10.01 0.68
CA HIS A 53 7.99 -10.99 -0.39
C HIS A 53 6.56 -11.57 -0.35
N TYR A 54 6.06 -11.96 0.83
CA TYR A 54 4.69 -12.45 0.95
C TYR A 54 3.65 -11.35 0.69
N TYR A 55 3.87 -10.13 1.18
CA TYR A 55 2.98 -9.02 0.86
C TYR A 55 2.95 -8.71 -0.64
N GLU A 56 4.09 -8.75 -1.34
CA GLU A 56 4.16 -8.56 -2.79
C GLU A 56 3.41 -9.65 -3.57
N GLN A 57 3.39 -10.90 -3.09
CA GLN A 57 2.58 -11.96 -3.69
C GLN A 57 1.08 -11.60 -3.73
N ILE A 58 0.56 -10.97 -2.66
CA ILE A 58 -0.83 -10.50 -2.61
C ILE A 58 -1.09 -9.44 -3.68
N LEU A 59 -0.11 -8.57 -3.92
CA LEU A 59 -0.22 -7.42 -4.83
C LEU A 59 -0.16 -7.79 -6.32
N LYS A 60 0.23 -9.03 -6.67
CA LYS A 60 0.24 -9.49 -8.07
C LYS A 60 -1.13 -9.41 -8.74
N ASN A 61 -2.19 -9.63 -7.95
CA ASN A 61 -3.55 -9.72 -8.48
C ASN A 61 -4.48 -8.63 -7.92
N THR A 62 -4.07 -7.89 -6.88
CA THR A 62 -4.94 -6.91 -6.22
C THR A 62 -4.15 -5.82 -5.51
N GLU A 63 -4.43 -4.55 -5.85
CA GLU A 63 -3.96 -3.37 -5.11
C GLU A 63 -4.67 -3.26 -3.75
N HIS A 64 -4.18 -4.05 -2.78
CA HIS A 64 -4.69 -4.08 -1.42
C HIS A 64 -4.05 -2.97 -0.57
N ILE A 65 -4.78 -1.87 -0.33
CA ILE A 65 -4.38 -0.69 0.46
C ILE A 65 -3.58 -1.05 1.72
N GLU A 66 -4.09 -1.94 2.57
CA GLU A 66 -3.41 -2.28 3.83
C GLU A 66 -2.09 -3.03 3.59
N THR A 67 -2.02 -3.86 2.55
CA THR A 67 -0.77 -4.54 2.15
C THR A 67 0.26 -3.54 1.63
N LEU A 68 -0.15 -2.59 0.78
CA LEU A 68 0.72 -1.53 0.28
C LEU A 68 1.31 -0.71 1.43
N MET A 69 0.46 -0.30 2.38
CA MET A 69 0.91 0.42 3.58
C MET A 69 1.89 -0.40 4.42
N LYS A 70 1.64 -1.71 4.64
CA LYS A 70 2.57 -2.58 5.38
C LYS A 70 3.93 -2.69 4.72
N ILE A 71 3.99 -2.83 3.39
CA ILE A 71 5.27 -2.84 2.66
C ILE A 71 5.98 -1.49 2.80
N ALA A 72 5.23 -0.38 2.67
CA ALA A 72 5.77 0.96 2.83
C ALA A 72 6.39 1.16 4.23
N ASP A 73 5.68 0.76 5.28
CA ASP A 73 6.15 0.81 6.66
C ASP A 73 7.46 0.00 6.83
N LEU A 74 7.53 -1.20 6.26
CA LEU A 74 8.73 -2.05 6.35
C LEU A 74 9.95 -1.38 5.70
N TYR A 75 9.80 -0.78 4.53
CA TYR A 75 10.86 0.00 3.88
C TYR A 75 11.21 1.29 4.64
N PHE A 76 10.24 1.90 5.32
CA PHE A 76 10.40 3.17 6.01
C PHE A 76 11.12 3.04 7.36
N VAL A 77 10.71 2.10 8.22
CA VAL A 77 11.22 2.01 9.60
C VAL A 77 11.92 0.70 9.96
N SER A 78 11.60 -0.42 9.31
CA SER A 78 11.98 -1.73 9.82
C SER A 78 13.30 -2.27 9.27
N LEU A 79 13.62 -1.97 8.02
CA LEU A 79 14.90 -2.42 7.43
C LEU A 79 16.09 -1.69 8.04
N SER A 80 17.21 -2.41 8.20
CA SER A 80 18.49 -1.84 8.64
C SER A 80 18.95 -0.71 7.71
N GLN A 81 18.79 -0.94 6.40
CA GLN A 81 18.92 0.08 5.37
C GLN A 81 17.53 0.55 4.96
N LYS A 82 17.08 1.63 5.60
CA LYS A 82 15.81 2.27 5.27
C LYS A 82 15.82 2.74 3.82
N ASN A 83 14.71 2.54 3.13
CA ASN A 83 14.55 2.93 1.73
C ASN A 83 13.33 3.84 1.59
N TYR A 84 13.55 5.14 1.80
CA TYR A 84 12.50 6.15 1.75
C TYR A 84 11.87 6.31 0.36
N TYR A 85 12.63 6.03 -0.71
CA TYR A 85 12.14 6.03 -2.09
C TYR A 85 11.13 4.91 -2.33
N LYS A 86 11.46 3.67 -1.94
CA LYS A 86 10.49 2.56 -2.01
C LYS A 86 9.30 2.76 -1.09
N ALA A 87 9.51 3.25 0.12
CA ALA A 87 8.40 3.58 1.02
C ALA A 87 7.44 4.59 0.37
N LEU A 88 7.98 5.66 -0.23
CA LEU A 88 7.21 6.68 -0.95
C LEU A 88 6.42 6.08 -2.11
N GLU A 89 7.03 5.20 -2.91
CA GLU A 89 6.36 4.49 -4.01
C GLU A 89 5.12 3.74 -3.51
N PHE A 90 5.27 2.92 -2.47
CA PHE A 90 4.17 2.11 -1.93
C PHE A 90 3.09 2.97 -1.25
N TYR A 91 3.45 4.05 -0.56
CA TYR A 91 2.44 4.96 -0.03
C TYR A 91 1.65 5.68 -1.12
N LYS A 92 2.30 6.10 -2.22
CA LYS A 92 1.61 6.70 -3.37
C LYS A 92 0.65 5.71 -4.04
N ARG A 93 1.07 4.45 -4.19
CA ARG A 93 0.18 3.38 -4.68
C ARG A 93 -1.02 3.18 -3.75
N ALA A 94 -0.82 3.18 -2.44
CA ALA A 94 -1.90 3.09 -1.46
C ALA A 94 -2.87 4.28 -1.55
N GLU A 95 -2.35 5.50 -1.65
CA GLU A 95 -3.16 6.71 -1.83
C GLU A 95 -3.99 6.65 -3.12
N ASN A 96 -3.39 6.23 -4.23
CA ASN A 96 -4.09 6.04 -5.49
C ASN A 96 -5.21 5.00 -5.37
N ALA A 97 -4.93 3.84 -4.75
CA ALA A 97 -5.92 2.79 -4.53
C ALA A 97 -7.08 3.26 -3.64
N ILE A 98 -6.80 4.08 -2.61
CA ILE A 98 -7.82 4.74 -1.78
C ILE A 98 -8.70 5.65 -2.64
N ASN A 99 -8.10 6.53 -3.43
CA ASN A 99 -8.83 7.51 -4.24
C ASN A 99 -9.70 6.84 -5.31
N ILE A 100 -9.20 5.80 -6.00
CA ILE A 100 -9.99 5.01 -6.95
C ILE A 100 -11.24 4.43 -6.26
N LYS A 101 -11.11 3.90 -5.04
CA LYS A 101 -12.26 3.35 -4.31
C LYS A 101 -13.24 4.40 -3.84
N ILE A 102 -12.76 5.55 -3.38
CA ILE A 102 -13.62 6.67 -3.02
C ILE A 102 -14.44 7.13 -4.23
N ASN A 103 -13.80 7.21 -5.40
CA ASN A 103 -14.46 7.62 -6.64
C ASN A 103 -15.50 6.59 -7.10
N LYS A 104 -15.21 5.29 -7.00
CA LYS A 104 -16.17 4.21 -7.32
C LYS A 104 -17.31 4.11 -6.32
N ASN A 105 -17.07 4.43 -5.05
CA ASN A 105 -18.06 4.34 -4.00
C ASN A 105 -17.85 5.44 -2.96
N SER A 106 -18.59 6.54 -3.07
CA SER A 106 -18.46 7.69 -2.16
C SER A 106 -18.73 7.33 -0.69
N LYS A 107 -19.54 6.29 -0.41
CA LYS A 107 -19.75 5.77 0.95
C LYS A 107 -18.49 5.14 1.52
N PHE A 108 -17.60 4.56 0.69
CA PHE A 108 -16.29 4.06 1.12
C PHE A 108 -15.43 5.18 1.73
N GLY A 109 -15.44 6.38 1.13
CA GLY A 109 -14.71 7.54 1.65
C GLY A 109 -15.25 8.09 2.97
N ARG A 110 -16.52 7.83 3.29
CA ARG A 110 -17.12 8.26 4.56
C ARG A 110 -16.74 7.37 5.73
N ARG A 111 -16.23 6.16 5.50
CA ARG A 111 -15.84 5.20 6.55
C ARG A 111 -14.63 5.73 7.32
N ASN A 112 -14.68 5.63 8.65
CA ASN A 112 -13.58 6.08 9.53
C ASN A 112 -12.25 5.38 9.19
N LYS A 113 -12.27 4.07 8.90
CA LYS A 113 -11.06 3.32 8.48
C LYS A 113 -10.42 3.93 7.22
N THR A 114 -11.22 4.27 6.21
CA THR A 114 -10.73 4.89 4.96
C THR A 114 -10.13 6.27 5.19
N LYS A 115 -10.80 7.11 6.00
CA LYS A 115 -10.26 8.42 6.38
C LYS A 115 -8.93 8.29 7.11
N GLY A 116 -8.83 7.33 8.03
CA GLY A 116 -7.59 6.99 8.73
C GLY A 116 -6.48 6.60 7.76
N PHE A 117 -6.73 5.66 6.85
CA PHE A 117 -5.74 5.27 5.83
C PHE A 117 -5.31 6.44 4.94
N LYS A 118 -6.24 7.27 4.49
CA LYS A 118 -5.94 8.44 3.67
C LYS A 118 -5.03 9.42 4.40
N GLN A 119 -5.36 9.73 5.66
CA GLN A 119 -4.57 10.62 6.49
C GLN A 119 -3.17 10.08 6.74
N THR A 120 -3.06 8.79 7.12
CA THR A 120 -1.78 8.13 7.36
C THR A 120 -0.92 8.11 6.10
N CYS A 121 -1.48 7.75 4.94
CA CYS A 121 -0.74 7.77 3.67
C CYS A 121 -0.22 9.17 3.35
N SER A 122 -1.07 10.20 3.42
CA SER A 122 -0.66 11.58 3.12
C SER A 122 0.45 12.07 4.05
N ASN A 123 0.34 11.78 5.35
CA ASN A 123 1.38 12.13 6.33
C ASN A 123 2.70 11.41 6.04
N ASN A 124 2.65 10.10 5.78
CA ASN A 124 3.86 9.32 5.55
C ASN A 124 4.52 9.65 4.21
N ILE A 125 3.76 10.03 3.18
CA ILE A 125 4.30 10.57 1.92
C ILE A 125 5.12 11.83 2.20
N LYS A 126 4.57 12.79 2.95
CA LYS A 126 5.29 14.03 3.32
C LYS A 126 6.57 13.73 4.09
N ILE A 127 6.51 12.81 5.04
CA ILE A 127 7.68 12.39 5.82
C ILE A 127 8.74 11.72 4.94
N CYS A 128 8.34 10.84 4.03
CA CYS A 128 9.29 10.21 3.08
C CYS A 128 9.99 11.26 2.22
N LEU A 129 9.24 12.24 1.68
CA LEU A 129 9.79 13.33 0.89
C LEU A 129 10.83 14.15 1.68
N LEU A 130 10.52 14.49 2.94
CA LEU A 130 11.46 15.19 3.82
C LEU A 130 12.76 14.40 4.06
N HIS A 131 12.65 13.07 4.25
CA HIS A 131 13.83 12.23 4.43
C HIS A 131 14.66 12.09 3.15
N ILE A 132 14.00 12.01 2.00
CA ILE A 132 14.65 11.96 0.68
C ILE A 132 15.43 13.25 0.45
N GLU A 133 14.80 14.41 0.63
CA GLU A 133 15.44 15.73 0.46
C GLU A 133 16.69 15.86 1.33
N LYS A 134 16.59 15.53 2.63
CA LYS A 134 17.74 15.55 3.55
C LYS A 134 18.87 14.63 3.12
N PHE A 135 18.54 13.45 2.59
CA PHE A 135 19.53 12.49 2.13
C PHE A 135 20.24 12.96 0.86
N ASP A 136 19.49 13.51 -0.10
CA ASP A 136 20.04 14.05 -1.35
C ASP A 136 20.93 15.27 -1.09
N ASP A 137 20.53 16.14 -0.17
CA ASP A 137 21.33 17.27 0.29
C ASP A 137 22.64 16.81 0.95
N ALA A 138 22.58 15.81 1.83
CA ALA A 138 23.78 15.26 2.46
C ALA A 138 24.74 14.68 1.40
N LYS A 139 24.19 13.94 0.42
CA LYS A 139 24.95 13.38 -0.70
C LYS A 139 25.59 14.49 -1.55
N LYS A 140 24.88 15.58 -1.80
CA LYS A 140 25.40 16.75 -2.52
C LYS A 140 26.58 17.37 -1.75
N ARG A 141 26.41 17.68 -0.47
CA ARG A 141 27.46 18.27 0.38
C ARG A 141 28.72 17.39 0.43
N HIS A 142 28.55 16.08 0.50
CA HIS A 142 29.69 15.15 0.49
C HIS A 142 30.45 15.19 -0.85
N ARG A 143 29.74 15.21 -1.98
CA ARG A 143 30.37 15.37 -3.31
C ARG A 143 31.11 16.70 -3.42
N ASP A 144 30.49 17.78 -2.98
CA ASP A 144 31.08 19.12 -3.04
C ASP A 144 32.35 19.20 -2.18
N ALA A 145 32.36 18.57 -0.99
CA ALA A 145 33.54 18.49 -0.13
C ALA A 145 34.68 17.68 -0.79
N LYS A 146 34.37 16.53 -1.39
CA LYS A 146 35.36 15.73 -2.13
C LYS A 146 35.99 16.53 -3.26
N ASN A 147 35.17 17.22 -4.06
CA ASN A 147 35.66 18.03 -5.18
C ASN A 147 36.57 19.20 -4.73
N ARG A 148 36.42 19.71 -3.50
CA ARG A 148 37.33 20.72 -2.93
C ARG A 148 38.68 20.10 -2.58
N LEU A 149 38.67 18.98 -1.85
CA LEU A 149 39.88 18.26 -1.48
C LEU A 149 40.70 17.82 -2.71
N ASP A 150 40.03 17.32 -3.75
CA ASP A 150 40.69 16.90 -4.98
C ASP A 150 41.37 18.08 -5.70
N LYS A 151 40.75 19.27 -5.71
CA LYS A 151 41.34 20.48 -6.27
C LYS A 151 42.54 20.96 -5.45
N ASP A 152 42.43 20.94 -4.13
CA ASP A 152 43.50 21.36 -3.23
C ASP A 152 44.74 20.46 -3.32
N ASN A 153 44.56 19.16 -3.65
CA ASN A 153 45.65 18.21 -3.85
C ASN A 153 46.29 18.26 -5.24
N THR A 154 45.73 19.03 -6.18
CA THR A 154 46.23 19.18 -7.56
C THR A 154 46.89 20.53 -7.85
N ASN A 155 46.89 21.44 -6.86
CA ASN A 155 47.62 22.71 -6.87
C ASN A 155 48.88 22.61 -6.00
#